data_AF-X1G9E3-F1
#
_entry.id   AF-X1G9E3-F1
#
_cell.length_a   1.000
_cell.length_b   1.000
_cell.length_c   1.000
_cell.angle_alpha   90.00
_cell.angle_beta   90.00
_cell.angle_gamma   90.00
#
_symmetry.space_group_name_H-M   'P 1'
#
loop_
_entity.id
_entity.type
_entity.pdbx_description
1 polymer ?
#
loop_
_entity_poly.entity_id
_entity_poly.type
_entity_poly.pdbx_seq_one_letter_code
_entity_poly.pdbx_strand_id
1 'polypeptide(L)'
;MEKDPHFDDLDIFFIESKKDLRVELSTIIPRYSKIIIGFSLCTPQITETISIINKLRKSFIDKNLMLVAGGPHPSGDTLGTLKVGFDIVVIGEGEETFGELLKKINSNEDYSNTKGLAFLRNSRYIFTGIRKNINLDDYPPFAEKHKKFGHIEITRGCPWGCKYCQTSYLFGRNIRHRSISNI
;
A
#
# COMPACT_ATOMS: atom_id res chain seq x y z
N MET A 1 -8.88 -3.12 5.90
CA MET A 1 -9.39 -1.93 6.61
C MET A 1 -10.85 -2.11 7.01
N GLU A 2 -11.77 -2.48 6.13
CA GLU A 2 -13.21 -2.61 6.48
C GLU A 2 -13.54 -3.62 7.60
N LYS A 3 -12.71 -4.64 7.80
CA LYS A 3 -12.91 -5.65 8.87
C LYS A 3 -12.61 -5.11 10.28
N ASP A 4 -11.89 -4.00 10.37
CA ASP A 4 -11.22 -3.61 11.62
C ASP A 4 -11.73 -2.24 12.07
N PRO A 5 -12.53 -2.20 13.16
CA PRO A 5 -13.15 -0.97 13.66
C PRO A 5 -12.15 0.15 14.01
N HIS A 6 -10.87 -0.19 14.24
CA HIS A 6 -9.84 0.83 14.48
C HIS A 6 -9.71 1.84 13.33
N PHE A 7 -10.10 1.45 12.11
CA PHE A 7 -10.04 2.33 10.94
C PHE A 7 -11.34 3.13 10.72
N ASP A 8 -12.35 2.98 11.58
CA ASP A 8 -13.59 3.75 11.47
C ASP A 8 -13.39 5.23 11.82
N ASP A 9 -12.41 5.52 12.69
CA ASP A 9 -12.03 6.87 13.10
C ASP A 9 -11.03 7.55 12.15
N LEU A 10 -10.60 6.86 11.08
CA LEU A 10 -9.70 7.44 10.08
C LEU A 10 -10.49 8.08 8.94
N ASP A 11 -10.18 9.36 8.68
CA ASP A 11 -10.66 10.04 7.49
C ASP A 11 -9.92 9.54 6.25
N ILE A 12 -10.64 8.79 5.39
CA ILE A 12 -10.11 8.18 4.17
C ILE A 12 -10.61 8.97 2.95
N PHE A 13 -9.68 9.45 2.14
CA PHE A 13 -9.96 10.19 0.91
C PHE A 13 -9.55 9.35 -0.31
N PHE A 14 -10.46 9.21 -1.28
CA PHE A 14 -10.18 8.56 -2.56
C PHE A 14 -10.06 9.61 -3.65
N ILE A 15 -8.84 9.83 -4.13
CA ILE A 15 -8.54 10.84 -5.15
C ILE A 15 -8.68 10.18 -6.53
N GLU A 16 -9.74 10.53 -7.25
CA GLU A 16 -10.09 9.87 -8.53
C GLU A 16 -9.29 10.43 -9.71
N SER A 17 -8.81 11.67 -9.59
CA SER A 17 -8.12 12.38 -10.67
C SER A 17 -6.81 13.00 -10.18
N LYS A 18 -5.75 12.75 -10.95
CA LYS A 18 -4.41 13.32 -10.71
C LYS A 18 -4.36 14.82 -10.91
N LYS A 19 -5.34 15.40 -11.65
CA LYS A 19 -5.43 16.85 -11.87
C LYS A 19 -5.85 17.58 -10.59
N ASP A 20 -6.64 16.92 -9.75
CA ASP A 20 -7.26 17.52 -8.57
C ASP A 20 -6.44 17.29 -7.29
N LEU A 21 -5.47 16.36 -7.35
CA LEU A 21 -4.57 16.00 -6.24
C LEU A 21 -4.00 17.23 -5.50
N ARG A 22 -3.54 18.26 -6.21
CA ARG A 22 -2.96 19.44 -5.56
C ARG A 22 -4.01 20.26 -4.81
N VAL A 23 -5.19 20.42 -5.41
CA VAL A 23 -6.29 21.21 -4.83
C VAL A 23 -6.81 20.50 -3.59
N GLU A 24 -7.10 19.21 -3.69
CA GLU A 24 -7.57 18.40 -2.56
C GLU A 24 -6.54 18.33 -1.43
N LEU A 25 -5.25 18.11 -1.74
CA LEU A 25 -4.23 18.09 -0.70
C LEU A 25 -4.07 19.46 -0.02
N SER A 26 -4.25 20.56 -0.74
CA SER A 26 -4.18 21.90 -0.14
C SER A 26 -5.30 22.17 0.88
N THR A 27 -6.46 21.51 0.75
CA THR A 27 -7.57 21.62 1.70
C THR A 27 -7.46 20.61 2.85
N ILE A 28 -6.91 19.42 2.59
CA ILE A 28 -6.73 18.36 3.59
C ILE A 28 -5.56 18.69 4.51
N ILE A 29 -4.41 19.10 3.95
CA ILE A 29 -3.16 19.24 4.72
C ILE A 29 -3.26 20.11 5.98
N PRO A 30 -3.95 21.28 5.96
CA PRO A 30 -4.08 22.10 7.15
C PRO A 30 -4.91 21.48 8.28
N ARG A 31 -5.73 20.46 7.99
CA ARG A 31 -6.71 19.88 8.93
C ARG A 31 -6.16 18.72 9.76
N TYR A 32 -5.07 18.10 9.31
CA TYR A 32 -4.55 16.87 9.91
C TYR A 32 -3.09 17.01 10.33
N SER A 33 -2.75 16.44 11.48
CA SER A 33 -1.38 16.45 12.02
C SER A 33 -0.47 15.43 11.33
N LYS A 34 -1.02 14.35 10.77
CA LYS A 34 -0.32 13.32 10.01
C LYS A 34 -1.13 12.92 8.80
N ILE A 35 -0.47 12.79 7.66
CA ILE A 35 -1.13 12.46 6.39
C ILE A 35 -0.35 11.36 5.71
N ILE A 36 -1.06 10.31 5.33
CA ILE A 36 -0.50 9.16 4.63
C ILE A 36 -1.15 9.10 3.26
N ILE A 37 -0.34 9.22 2.21
CA ILE A 37 -0.81 9.00 0.83
C ILE A 37 -0.36 7.61 0.41
N GLY A 38 -1.34 6.73 0.22
CA GLY A 38 -1.12 5.38 -0.31
C GLY A 38 -1.19 5.35 -1.84
N PHE A 39 -0.22 4.70 -2.46
CA PHE A 39 -0.18 4.46 -3.90
C PHE A 39 -0.21 2.95 -4.17
N SER A 40 -1.16 2.50 -4.99
CA SER A 40 -1.17 1.15 -5.56
C SER A 40 -0.59 1.22 -6.97
N LEU A 41 0.57 0.61 -7.20
CA LEU A 41 1.37 0.81 -8.41
C LEU A 41 1.67 -0.47 -9.18
N CYS A 42 1.38 -0.42 -10.47
CA CYS A 42 1.86 -1.33 -11.50
C CYS A 42 2.96 -0.65 -12.33
N THR A 43 3.85 -1.44 -12.93
CA THR A 43 5.04 -0.94 -13.62
C THR A 43 4.75 0.12 -14.69
N PRO A 44 3.68 0.01 -15.51
CA PRO A 44 3.37 1.04 -16.51
C PRO A 44 3.08 2.43 -15.92
N GLN A 45 2.73 2.51 -14.65
CA GLN A 45 2.36 3.77 -13.98
C GLN A 45 3.56 4.51 -13.37
N ILE A 46 4.76 3.90 -13.34
CA ILE A 46 5.89 4.45 -12.58
C ILE A 46 6.34 5.82 -13.10
N THR A 47 6.46 5.99 -14.42
CA THR A 47 6.96 7.24 -15.03
C THR A 47 6.10 8.44 -14.67
N GLU A 48 4.78 8.28 -14.75
CA GLU A 48 3.83 9.33 -14.36
C GLU A 48 3.86 9.57 -12.85
N THR A 49 3.96 8.49 -12.07
CA THR A 49 4.00 8.56 -10.60
C THR A 49 5.23 9.32 -10.09
N ILE A 50 6.39 9.16 -10.73
CA ILE A 50 7.61 9.93 -10.40
C ILE A 50 7.36 11.44 -10.54
N SER A 51 6.65 11.86 -11.59
CA SER A 51 6.28 13.28 -11.77
C SER A 51 5.39 13.79 -10.63
N ILE A 52 4.46 12.95 -10.16
CA ILE A 52 3.58 13.27 -9.03
C ILE A 52 4.39 13.37 -7.73
N ILE A 53 5.23 12.38 -7.41
CA ILE A 53 6.06 12.38 -6.20
C ILE A 53 6.95 13.63 -6.15
N ASN A 54 7.60 13.96 -7.26
CA ASN A 54 8.44 15.15 -7.36
C ASN A 54 7.66 16.44 -7.07
N LYS A 55 6.41 16.55 -7.55
CA LYS A 55 5.54 17.70 -7.25
C LYS A 55 5.12 17.74 -5.78
N LEU A 56 4.76 16.59 -5.20
CA LEU A 56 4.37 16.47 -3.79
C LEU A 56 5.53 16.85 -2.86
N ARG A 57 6.71 16.27 -3.08
CA ARG A 57 7.91 16.55 -2.28
C ARG A 57 8.35 18.01 -2.38
N LYS A 58 8.23 18.63 -3.56
CA LYS A 58 8.51 20.08 -3.73
C LYS A 58 7.48 20.98 -3.04
N SER A 59 6.20 20.60 -3.08
CA SER A 59 5.11 21.47 -2.60
C SER A 59 4.85 21.35 -1.11
N PHE A 60 5.25 20.24 -0.48
CA PHE A 60 4.88 19.89 0.90
C PHE A 60 6.07 19.40 1.73
N ILE A 61 7.28 19.93 1.46
CA ILE A 61 8.52 19.45 2.08
C ILE A 61 8.54 19.58 3.62
N ASP A 62 7.85 20.60 4.15
CA ASP A 62 7.78 20.89 5.60
C ASP A 62 6.50 20.34 6.26
N LYS A 63 5.80 19.40 5.62
CA LYS A 63 4.55 18.84 6.12
C LYS A 63 4.77 17.40 6.59
N ASN A 64 4.00 16.98 7.60
CA ASN A 64 3.95 15.60 8.11
C ASN A 64 3.26 14.66 7.10
N LEU A 65 3.84 14.57 5.90
CA LEU A 65 3.35 13.83 4.76
C LEU A 65 4.21 12.57 4.56
N MET A 66 3.57 11.41 4.68
CA MET A 66 4.17 10.12 4.44
C MET A 66 3.64 9.52 3.14
N LEU A 67 4.52 9.16 2.22
CA LEU A 67 4.20 8.51 0.96
C LEU A 67 4.46 7.00 1.09
N VAL A 68 3.40 6.20 0.97
CA VAL A 68 3.46 4.74 1.06
C VAL A 68 3.12 4.13 -0.28
N ALA A 69 3.96 3.23 -0.78
CA ALA A 69 3.72 2.50 -2.03
C ALA A 69 3.42 1.02 -1.76
N GLY A 70 2.49 0.46 -2.50
CA GLY A 70 2.20 -0.97 -2.52
C GLY A 70 1.84 -1.44 -3.94
N GLY A 71 1.66 -2.75 -4.08
CA GLY A 71 1.33 -3.37 -5.37
C GLY A 71 2.53 -4.04 -6.04
N PRO A 72 2.35 -4.53 -7.27
CA PRO A 72 3.34 -5.36 -7.95
C PRO A 72 4.64 -4.61 -8.23
N HIS A 73 4.60 -3.35 -8.69
CA HIS A 73 5.85 -2.65 -9.00
C HIS A 73 6.72 -2.39 -7.75
N PRO A 74 6.21 -1.80 -6.65
CA PRO A 74 6.99 -1.59 -5.43
C PRO A 74 7.50 -2.88 -4.79
N SER A 75 6.73 -3.97 -4.91
CA SER A 75 7.16 -5.28 -4.42
C SER A 75 8.27 -5.90 -5.27
N GLY A 76 8.33 -5.58 -6.57
CA GLY A 76 9.36 -6.08 -7.50
C GLY A 76 10.63 -5.23 -7.56
N ASP A 77 10.50 -3.90 -7.49
CA ASP A 77 11.60 -2.94 -7.43
C ASP A 77 11.47 -2.02 -6.21
N THR A 78 11.68 -2.61 -5.03
CA THR A 78 11.51 -1.92 -3.75
C THR A 78 12.51 -0.78 -3.57
N LEU A 79 13.79 -1.02 -3.84
CA LEU A 79 14.82 0.00 -3.64
C LEU A 79 14.69 1.14 -4.66
N GLY A 80 14.34 0.85 -5.92
CA GLY A 80 14.04 1.87 -6.92
C GLY A 80 12.84 2.72 -6.48
N THR A 81 11.78 2.08 -5.98
CA THR A 81 10.60 2.77 -5.44
C THR A 81 10.95 3.69 -4.27
N LEU A 82 11.78 3.27 -3.32
CA LEU A 82 12.23 4.15 -2.24
C LEU A 82 13.07 5.32 -2.75
N LYS A 83 13.96 5.07 -3.72
CA LYS A 83 14.83 6.11 -4.31
C LYS A 83 14.07 7.18 -5.09
N VAL A 84 12.90 6.87 -5.66
CA VAL A 84 12.09 7.89 -6.34
C VAL A 84 11.35 8.82 -5.37
N GLY A 85 11.39 8.54 -4.07
CA GLY A 85 10.90 9.43 -3.03
C GLY A 85 9.72 8.91 -2.21
N PHE A 86 9.43 7.60 -2.22
CA PHE A 86 8.52 6.99 -1.25
C PHE A 86 9.20 6.79 0.10
N ASP A 87 8.45 6.94 1.21
CA ASP A 87 8.98 6.72 2.56
C ASP A 87 8.98 5.24 2.94
N ILE A 88 7.90 4.54 2.57
CA ILE A 88 7.67 3.13 2.93
C ILE A 88 7.11 2.39 1.72
N VAL A 89 7.60 1.16 1.54
CA VAL A 89 7.03 0.19 0.60
C VAL A 89 6.40 -0.96 1.38
N VAL A 90 5.15 -1.27 1.06
CA VAL A 90 4.44 -2.48 1.47
C VAL A 90 4.66 -3.55 0.41
N ILE A 91 5.30 -4.65 0.80
CA ILE A 91 5.72 -5.74 -0.07
C ILE A 91 4.74 -6.91 0.07
N GLY A 92 4.24 -7.41 -1.07
CA GLY A 92 3.32 -8.55 -1.12
C GLY A 92 1.88 -8.16 -0.78
N GLU A 93 1.23 -8.94 0.06
CA GLU A 93 -0.16 -8.71 0.48
C GLU A 93 -0.24 -7.59 1.52
N GLY A 94 -1.06 -6.58 1.20
CA GLY A 94 -1.13 -5.33 1.97
C GLY A 94 -2.16 -5.36 3.09
N GLU A 95 -3.08 -6.31 3.09
CA GLU A 95 -4.27 -6.32 3.96
C GLU A 95 -3.92 -6.22 5.45
N GLU A 96 -2.95 -7.03 5.91
CA GLU A 96 -2.45 -6.95 7.28
C GLU A 96 -1.30 -5.94 7.42
N THR A 97 -0.34 -5.96 6.50
CA THR A 97 0.88 -5.15 6.60
C THR A 97 0.57 -3.65 6.64
N PHE A 98 -0.27 -3.19 5.72
CA PHE A 98 -0.66 -1.79 5.65
C PHE A 98 -1.54 -1.42 6.85
N GLY A 99 -2.46 -2.31 7.26
CA GLY A 99 -3.28 -2.10 8.46
C GLY A 99 -2.43 -1.94 9.73
N GLU A 100 -1.46 -2.81 9.97
CA GLU A 100 -0.55 -2.72 11.12
C GLU A 100 0.32 -1.46 11.06
N LEU A 101 0.80 -1.08 9.87
CA LEU A 101 1.51 0.18 9.67
C LEU A 101 0.65 1.39 10.09
N LEU A 102 -0.59 1.47 9.60
CA LEU A 102 -1.51 2.57 9.92
C LEU A 102 -1.80 2.63 11.43
N LYS A 103 -2.07 1.50 12.08
CA LYS A 103 -2.31 1.41 13.54
C LYS A 103 -1.15 1.97 14.35
N LYS A 104 0.07 1.56 14.00
CA LYS A 104 1.28 2.01 14.71
C LYS A 104 1.53 3.50 14.47
N ILE A 105 1.33 4.00 13.26
CA ILE A 105 1.46 5.44 12.99
C ILE A 105 0.42 6.24 13.78
N ASN A 106 -0.83 5.78 13.82
CA ASN A 106 -1.91 6.42 14.57
C ASN A 106 -1.59 6.47 16.07
N SER A 107 -1.03 5.39 16.61
CA SER A 107 -0.69 5.25 18.04
C SER A 107 0.69 5.81 18.42
N ASN A 108 1.42 6.44 17.47
CA ASN A 108 2.81 6.89 17.66
C ASN A 108 3.81 5.77 18.05
N GLU A 109 3.56 4.54 17.62
CA GLU A 109 4.43 3.38 17.86
C GLU A 109 5.44 3.17 16.72
N ASP A 110 6.56 2.50 17.02
CA ASP A 110 7.56 2.14 16.01
C ASP A 110 7.07 0.99 15.12
N TYR A 111 6.95 1.26 13.82
CA TYR A 111 6.55 0.29 12.81
C TYR A 111 7.73 -0.53 12.25
N SER A 112 8.96 -0.33 12.74
CA SER A 112 10.15 -0.99 12.18
C SER A 112 10.19 -2.52 12.32
N ASN A 113 9.31 -3.09 13.15
CA ASN A 113 9.14 -4.54 13.31
C ASN A 113 7.92 -5.11 12.54
N THR A 114 7.12 -4.27 11.87
CA THR A 114 5.97 -4.72 11.07
C THR A 114 6.46 -5.50 9.85
N LYS A 115 6.17 -6.80 9.78
CA LYS A 115 6.53 -7.66 8.63
C LYS A 115 5.90 -7.16 7.32
N GLY A 116 6.64 -7.28 6.23
CA GLY A 116 6.22 -6.86 4.88
C GLY A 116 6.55 -5.41 4.53
N LEU A 117 7.27 -4.68 5.37
CA LEU A 117 7.72 -3.32 5.09
C LEU A 117 9.17 -3.25 4.61
N ALA A 118 9.43 -2.29 3.71
CA ALA A 118 10.76 -1.80 3.42
C ALA A 118 10.81 -0.27 3.43
N PHE A 119 11.91 0.29 3.93
CA PHE A 119 12.13 1.74 4.03
C PHE A 119 13.63 2.06 4.17
N LEU A 120 13.97 3.35 4.06
CA LEU A 120 15.33 3.83 4.32
C LEU A 120 15.40 4.45 5.72
N ARG A 121 16.37 4.03 6.54
CA ARG A 121 16.69 4.67 7.83
C ARG A 121 18.18 5.00 7.84
N ASN A 122 18.52 6.28 7.99
CA ASN A 122 19.89 6.78 7.88
C ASN A 122 20.59 6.29 6.60
N SER A 123 19.89 6.39 5.46
CA SER A 123 20.33 5.91 4.14
C SER A 123 20.60 4.40 4.03
N ARG A 124 20.25 3.60 5.05
CA ARG A 124 20.33 2.14 4.99
C ARG A 124 18.99 1.56 4.63
N TYR A 125 19.00 0.62 3.68
CA TYR A 125 17.84 -0.16 3.33
C TYR A 125 17.48 -1.12 4.46
N ILE A 126 16.25 -1.01 4.96
CA ILE A 126 15.69 -1.90 5.94
C ILE A 126 14.55 -2.66 5.27
N PHE A 127 14.60 -4.00 5.38
CA PHE A 127 13.51 -4.89 5.06
C PHE A 127 13.15 -5.70 6.29
N THR A 128 11.89 -5.62 6.69
CA THR A 128 11.38 -6.22 7.94
C THR A 128 11.12 -7.73 7.83
N GLY A 129 11.30 -8.31 6.64
CA GLY A 129 11.06 -9.71 6.34
C GLY A 129 9.69 -9.95 5.71
N ILE A 130 9.55 -11.12 5.09
CA ILE A 130 8.32 -11.52 4.39
C ILE A 130 7.20 -11.75 5.41
N ARG A 131 6.02 -11.19 5.15
CA ARG A 131 4.79 -11.52 5.88
C ARG A 131 4.16 -12.79 5.28
N LYS A 132 3.60 -13.64 6.14
CA LYS A 132 2.83 -14.82 5.69
C LYS A 132 1.61 -14.37 4.91
N ASN A 133 1.29 -15.10 3.84
CA ASN A 133 0.09 -14.88 3.07
C ASN A 133 -1.19 -15.04 3.91
N ILE A 134 -2.19 -14.20 3.65
CA ILE A 134 -3.49 -14.20 4.33
C ILE A 134 -4.39 -15.35 3.86
N ASN A 135 -5.48 -15.61 4.59
CA ASN A 135 -6.63 -16.30 4.01
C ASN A 135 -7.52 -15.28 3.29
N LEU A 136 -7.97 -15.59 2.07
CA LEU A 136 -8.79 -14.64 1.30
C LEU A 136 -10.16 -14.40 1.95
N ASP A 137 -10.72 -15.43 2.58
CA ASP A 137 -12.02 -15.35 3.26
C ASP A 137 -12.00 -14.45 4.51
N ASP A 138 -10.81 -14.12 5.02
CA ASP A 138 -10.68 -13.18 6.14
C ASP A 138 -11.01 -11.74 5.76
N TYR A 139 -11.09 -11.43 4.46
CA TYR A 139 -11.29 -10.08 3.95
C TYR A 139 -12.40 -10.05 2.90
N PRO A 140 -13.22 -8.99 2.86
CA PRO A 140 -14.24 -8.88 1.83
C PRO A 140 -13.60 -8.80 0.43
N PRO A 141 -14.29 -9.28 -0.62
CA PRO A 141 -13.78 -9.28 -2.00
C PRO A 141 -13.64 -7.88 -2.61
N PHE A 142 -14.36 -6.89 -2.07
CA PHE A 142 -14.31 -5.49 -2.48
C PHE A 142 -14.62 -4.60 -1.28
N ALA A 143 -14.42 -3.28 -1.43
CA ALA A 143 -14.63 -2.32 -0.36
C ALA A 143 -16.08 -1.78 -0.37
N GLU A 144 -17.00 -2.53 0.26
CA GLU A 144 -18.44 -2.23 0.28
C GLU A 144 -18.75 -0.94 1.05
N LYS A 145 -18.10 -0.75 2.22
CA LYS A 145 -18.27 0.46 3.06
C LYS A 145 -17.93 1.72 2.28
N HIS A 146 -16.98 1.62 1.35
CA HIS A 146 -16.53 2.72 0.50
C HIS A 146 -17.18 2.74 -0.89
N LYS A 147 -18.18 1.88 -1.16
CA LYS A 147 -18.88 1.75 -2.45
C LYS A 147 -17.93 1.53 -3.64
N LYS A 148 -16.81 0.84 -3.42
CA LYS A 148 -15.83 0.52 -4.47
C LYS A 148 -16.00 -0.94 -4.87
N PHE A 149 -16.92 -1.17 -5.80
CA PHE A 149 -17.17 -2.47 -6.42
C PHE A 149 -16.25 -2.63 -7.63
N GLY A 150 -15.44 -3.68 -7.64
CA GLY A 150 -14.46 -3.96 -8.68
C GLY A 150 -14.45 -5.44 -9.05
N HIS A 151 -13.39 -5.89 -9.72
CA HIS A 151 -13.20 -7.30 -10.01
C HIS A 151 -13.01 -8.10 -8.71
N ILE A 152 -13.69 -9.24 -8.61
CA ILE A 152 -13.50 -10.17 -7.51
C ILE A 152 -12.31 -11.08 -7.84
N GLU A 153 -11.26 -10.97 -7.03
CA GLU A 153 -10.14 -11.89 -7.08
C GLU A 153 -10.49 -13.16 -6.29
N ILE A 154 -10.94 -14.19 -7.02
CA ILE A 154 -11.35 -15.48 -6.43
C ILE A 154 -10.18 -16.39 -6.06
N THR A 155 -8.96 -16.07 -6.49
CA THR A 155 -7.77 -16.92 -6.32
C THR A 155 -6.49 -16.09 -6.22
N ARG A 156 -5.59 -16.46 -5.30
CA ARG A 156 -4.21 -15.97 -5.24
C ARG A 156 -3.20 -17.10 -5.16
N GLY A 157 -2.04 -16.89 -5.76
CA GLY A 157 -0.93 -17.85 -5.81
C GLY A 157 -0.86 -18.64 -7.13
N CYS A 158 0.34 -19.12 -7.47
CA CYS A 158 0.60 -19.86 -8.71
C CYS A 158 1.70 -20.91 -8.54
N PRO A 159 1.45 -22.21 -8.81
CA PRO A 159 2.37 -23.30 -8.45
C PRO A 159 3.61 -23.38 -9.35
N TRP A 160 3.55 -22.78 -10.54
CA TRP A 160 4.51 -22.99 -11.62
C TRP A 160 5.87 -22.32 -11.41
N GLY A 161 5.93 -21.19 -10.69
CA GLY A 161 7.23 -20.56 -10.37
C GLY A 161 8.02 -20.08 -11.58
N CYS A 162 7.35 -19.69 -12.67
CA CYS A 162 8.02 -19.27 -13.91
C CYS A 162 8.99 -18.11 -13.66
N LYS A 163 10.24 -18.22 -14.14
CA LYS A 163 11.30 -17.23 -13.89
C LYS A 163 10.96 -15.81 -14.36
N TYR A 164 10.11 -15.68 -15.37
CA TYR A 164 9.68 -14.40 -15.94
C TYR A 164 8.41 -13.83 -15.29
N CYS A 165 7.74 -14.59 -14.41
CA CYS A 165 6.43 -14.24 -13.88
C CYS A 165 6.52 -13.80 -12.41
N GLN A 166 5.95 -12.64 -12.11
CA GLN A 166 5.98 -12.07 -10.76
C GLN A 166 4.95 -12.70 -9.81
N THR A 167 3.88 -13.30 -10.32
CA THR A 167 2.72 -13.79 -9.54
C THR A 167 3.14 -14.73 -8.39
N SER A 168 3.99 -15.71 -8.69
CA SER A 168 4.44 -16.69 -7.69
C SER A 168 5.36 -16.11 -6.61
N TYR A 169 6.04 -15.00 -6.90
CA TYR A 169 6.89 -14.28 -5.94
C TYR A 169 6.08 -13.34 -5.05
N LEU A 170 5.00 -12.76 -5.59
CA LEU A 170 4.09 -11.89 -4.83
C LEU A 170 3.18 -12.67 -3.90
N PHE A 171 2.51 -13.69 -4.43
CA PHE A 171 1.41 -14.38 -3.75
C PHE A 171 1.76 -15.78 -3.26
N GLY A 172 3.01 -16.20 -3.48
CA GLY A 172 3.48 -17.54 -3.19
C GLY A 172 3.06 -18.58 -4.25
N ARG A 173 3.54 -19.80 -4.05
CA ARG A 173 3.28 -20.94 -4.94
C ARG A 173 2.01 -21.73 -4.58
N ASN A 174 1.50 -21.51 -3.37
CA ASN A 174 0.29 -22.16 -2.89
C ASN A 174 -0.93 -21.41 -3.42
N ILE A 175 -1.77 -22.12 -4.15
CA ILE A 175 -3.04 -21.58 -4.62
C ILE A 175 -4.01 -21.51 -3.44
N ARG A 176 -4.61 -20.34 -3.24
CA ARG A 176 -5.63 -20.06 -2.22
C ARG A 176 -6.86 -19.52 -2.93
N HIS A 177 -8.00 -20.16 -2.71
CA HIS A 177 -9.28 -19.76 -3.28
C HIS A 177 -10.16 -19.11 -2.21
N ARG A 178 -11.03 -18.19 -2.63
CA ARG A 178 -12.17 -17.78 -1.79
C ARG A 178 -13.20 -18.90 -1.72
N SER A 179 -13.91 -19.02 -0.61
CA SER A 179 -15.08 -19.90 -0.52
C SER A 179 -16.25 -19.37 -1.37
N ILE A 180 -17.14 -20.25 -1.80
CA ILE A 180 -18.34 -19.89 -2.59
C ILE A 180 -19.20 -18.86 -1.84
N SER A 181 -19.29 -18.95 -0.51
CA SER A 181 -20.00 -17.99 0.34
C SER A 181 -19.35 -16.60 0.40
N ASN A 182 -18.09 -16.48 -0.05
CA ASN A 182 -17.30 -15.25 -0.02
C ASN A 182 -17.06 -14.68 -1.44
N ILE A 183 -17.77 -15.20 -2.44
CA ILE A 183 -17.76 -14.76 -3.85
C ILE A 183 -19.09 -14.09 -4.19
#